data_AF-A0A524J240-F1
#
_entry.id   AF-A0A524J240-F1
#
_cell.length_a   1.000
_cell.length_b   1.000
_cell.length_c   1.000
_cell.angle_alpha   90.00
_cell.angle_beta   90.00
_cell.angle_gamma   90.00
#
_symmetry.space_group_name_H-M   'P 1'
#
loop_
_entity.id
_entity.type
_entity.pdbx_description
1 polymer ?
#
loop_
_entity_poly.entity_id
_entity_poly.type
_entity_poly.pdbx_seq_one_letter_code
_entity_poly.pdbx_strand_id
1 'polypeptide(L)'
;MPGEEKNLTLKINSPSGARFGDKVTVLISVALKDDPGISDVVTIQATARQSILAVKTSIGHEKTVADSIASRAKPKPMGVFAILSPATIRGYVFVEAMNTDGLREVVKGVRRTRGMVKGETTFAEIEHFLTPKPIVAGIVEGDIVELIAGPFKGEKARVKQIDQNKEEITVELFEAMVPIPVTIRGDHVRVLEKEK
;
A
#
# COMPACT_ATOMS: atom_id res chain seq x y z
N MET A 1 1.59 15.68 49.55
CA MET A 1 2.69 16.51 50.13
C MET A 1 3.01 17.66 49.15
N PRO A 2 3.65 18.77 49.55
CA PRO A 2 4.17 19.73 48.55
C PRO A 2 5.15 19.00 47.63
N GLY A 3 4.94 19.05 46.30
CA GLY A 3 5.78 18.37 45.32
C GLY A 3 5.23 17.06 44.72
N GLU A 4 3.95 16.74 44.93
CA GLU A 4 3.32 15.59 44.26
C GLU A 4 2.96 15.94 42.81
N GLU A 5 3.62 15.30 41.86
CA GLU A 5 3.36 15.46 40.42
C GLU A 5 1.93 15.02 40.09
N LYS A 6 1.14 15.91 39.49
CA LYS A 6 -0.23 15.63 39.05
C LYS A 6 -0.27 15.45 37.54
N ASN A 7 -0.49 14.22 37.10
CA ASN A 7 -0.65 13.90 35.69
C ASN A 7 -2.08 14.19 35.22
N LEU A 8 -2.20 14.91 34.10
CA LEU A 8 -3.46 15.21 33.41
C LEU A 8 -3.44 14.56 32.02
N THR A 9 -4.42 13.70 31.73
CA THR A 9 -4.55 13.05 30.42
C THR A 9 -5.72 13.66 29.65
N LEU A 10 -5.42 14.32 28.52
CA LEU A 10 -6.44 14.81 27.60
C LEU A 10 -6.60 13.82 26.44
N LYS A 11 -7.82 13.31 26.23
CA LYS A 11 -8.16 12.48 25.07
C LYS A 11 -9.00 13.28 24.09
N ILE A 12 -8.46 13.53 22.90
CA ILE A 12 -9.17 14.20 21.80
C ILE A 12 -9.58 13.13 20.80
N ASN A 13 -10.89 12.97 20.58
CA ASN A 13 -11.42 12.10 19.53
C ASN A 13 -11.89 12.96 18.35
N SER A 14 -11.65 12.50 17.13
CA SER A 14 -12.16 13.17 15.93
C SER A 14 -13.69 13.05 15.87
N PRO A 15 -14.44 14.12 15.57
CA PRO A 15 -15.88 14.05 15.38
C PRO A 15 -16.24 13.27 14.10
N SER A 16 -17.45 12.71 14.05
CA SER A 16 -18.00 12.14 12.83
C SER A 16 -18.10 13.22 11.75
N GLY A 17 -17.48 12.99 10.59
CA GLY A 17 -17.50 13.93 9.47
C GLY A 17 -16.33 14.90 9.40
N ALA A 18 -15.32 14.77 10.28
CA ALA A 18 -14.06 15.49 10.16
C ALA A 18 -13.42 15.27 8.79
N ARG A 19 -12.92 16.35 8.19
CA ARG A 19 -12.23 16.36 6.91
C ARG A 19 -10.72 16.40 7.13
N PHE A 20 -9.99 15.99 6.10
CA PHE A 20 -8.55 16.07 6.12
C PHE A 20 -8.10 17.51 6.37
N GLY A 21 -7.22 17.70 7.35
CA GLY A 21 -6.69 19.01 7.69
C GLY A 21 -7.55 19.83 8.66
N ASP A 22 -8.71 19.33 9.10
CA ASP A 22 -9.47 19.95 10.19
C ASP A 22 -8.59 20.02 11.44
N LYS A 23 -8.60 21.16 12.13
CA LYS A 23 -7.75 21.41 13.30
C LYS A 23 -8.61 21.70 14.52
N VAL A 24 -8.19 21.17 15.65
CA VAL A 24 -8.66 21.60 16.96
C VAL A 24 -7.46 22.08 17.76
N THR A 25 -7.58 23.28 18.31
CA THR A 25 -6.62 23.84 19.25
C THR A 25 -7.26 23.86 20.62
N VAL A 26 -6.68 23.14 21.56
CA VAL A 26 -7.12 23.09 22.95
C VAL A 26 -6.13 23.90 23.78
N LEU A 27 -6.66 24.94 24.43
CA LEU A 27 -5.92 25.75 25.38
C LEU A 27 -6.26 25.27 26.79
N ILE A 28 -5.28 24.75 27.51
CA ILE A 28 -5.42 24.32 28.90
C ILE A 28 -4.76 25.39 29.77
N SER A 29 -5.55 26.07 30.59
CA SER A 29 -5.04 27.00 31.60
C SER A 29 -5.16 26.36 32.99
N VAL A 30 -4.09 26.39 33.75
CA VAL A 30 -4.02 25.91 35.13
C VAL A 30 -3.65 27.09 36.01
N ALA A 31 -4.40 27.33 37.08
CA ALA A 31 -4.08 28.36 38.06
C ALA A 31 -4.05 27.77 39.47
N LEU A 32 -3.20 28.31 40.33
CA LEU A 32 -3.21 27.98 41.75
C LEU A 32 -4.53 28.46 42.37
N LYS A 33 -5.19 27.57 43.11
CA LYS A 33 -6.49 27.86 43.71
C LYS A 33 -6.40 29.03 44.71
N ASP A 34 -5.34 29.06 45.48
CA ASP A 34 -5.14 30.03 46.57
C ASP A 34 -4.45 31.33 46.07
N ASP A 35 -3.85 31.29 44.88
CA ASP A 35 -3.32 32.47 44.19
C ASP A 35 -3.56 32.34 42.67
N PRO A 36 -4.72 32.82 42.17
CA PRO A 36 -5.06 32.76 40.76
C PRO A 36 -4.11 33.58 39.86
N GLY A 37 -3.29 34.47 40.43
CA GLY A 37 -2.28 35.22 39.69
C GLY A 37 -1.13 34.33 39.19
N ILE A 38 -0.94 33.16 39.82
CA ILE A 38 0.02 32.16 39.37
C ILE A 38 -0.72 31.15 38.49
N SER A 39 -0.55 31.29 37.18
CA SER A 39 -1.12 30.38 36.19
C SER A 39 -0.08 29.95 35.16
N ASP A 40 -0.37 28.81 34.53
CA ASP A 40 0.36 28.28 33.39
C ASP A 40 -0.62 27.85 32.30
N VAL A 41 -0.19 27.93 31.04
CA VAL A 41 -1.05 27.65 29.89
C VAL A 41 -0.33 26.75 28.91
N VAL A 42 -0.96 25.63 28.56
CA VAL A 42 -0.50 24.69 27.54
C VAL A 42 -1.44 24.73 26.34
N THR A 43 -0.87 24.87 25.14
CA THR A 43 -1.62 24.78 23.87
C THR A 43 -1.36 23.44 23.21
N ILE A 44 -2.43 22.68 22.95
CA ILE A 44 -2.38 21.41 22.23
C ILE A 44 -3.12 21.57 20.91
N GLN A 45 -2.47 21.25 19.80
CA GLN A 45 -3.11 21.26 18.48
C GLN A 45 -3.21 19.84 17.94
N ALA A 46 -4.41 19.41 17.57
CA ALA A 46 -4.64 18.16 16.85
C ALA A 46 -5.16 18.48 15.43
N THR A 47 -4.70 17.73 14.44
CA THR A 47 -5.12 17.85 13.04
C THR A 47 -5.66 16.51 12.58
N ALA A 48 -6.87 16.51 12.03
CA ALA A 48 -7.48 15.33 11.45
C ALA A 48 -6.70 14.89 10.20
N ARG A 49 -6.30 13.62 10.18
CA ARG A 49 -5.61 12.97 9.07
C ARG A 49 -6.33 11.69 8.70
N GLN A 50 -6.05 11.23 7.50
CA GLN A 50 -6.54 9.97 7.00
C GLN A 50 -5.74 8.79 7.56
N SER A 51 -6.40 7.65 7.61
CA SER A 51 -5.84 6.39 8.09
C SER A 51 -5.75 5.39 6.95
N ILE A 52 -4.67 4.59 6.92
CA ILE A 52 -4.55 3.47 5.98
C ILE A 52 -4.95 2.21 6.73
N LEU A 53 -5.94 1.49 6.20
CA LEU A 53 -6.58 0.36 6.87
C LEU A 53 -6.50 -0.87 5.99
N ALA A 54 -6.05 -1.99 6.55
CA ALA A 54 -6.04 -3.27 5.85
C ALA A 54 -7.42 -3.94 5.92
N VAL A 55 -7.96 -4.32 4.77
CA VAL A 55 -9.19 -5.10 4.63
C VAL A 55 -8.82 -6.52 4.22
N LYS A 56 -9.25 -7.50 5.00
CA LYS A 56 -9.00 -8.92 4.71
C LYS A 56 -9.99 -9.39 3.65
N THR A 57 -9.49 -10.12 2.68
CA THR A 57 -10.26 -10.62 1.53
C THR A 57 -10.13 -12.14 1.40
N SER A 58 -10.92 -12.71 0.50
CA SER A 58 -10.68 -14.04 -0.01
C SER A 58 -9.53 -13.98 -1.01
N ILE A 59 -8.59 -14.90 -0.89
CA ILE A 59 -7.40 -14.96 -1.76
C ILE A 59 -7.82 -15.04 -3.24
N GLY A 60 -7.16 -14.25 -4.09
CA GLY A 60 -7.43 -14.16 -5.52
C GLY A 60 -8.63 -13.29 -5.90
N HIS A 61 -9.24 -12.60 -4.93
CA HIS A 61 -10.38 -11.70 -5.14
C HIS A 61 -10.08 -10.26 -4.68
N GLU A 62 -8.81 -9.93 -4.44
CA GLU A 62 -8.34 -8.65 -3.92
C GLU A 62 -8.81 -7.49 -4.80
N LYS A 63 -8.54 -7.56 -6.11
CA LYS A 63 -8.95 -6.56 -7.08
C LYS A 63 -10.48 -6.37 -7.12
N THR A 64 -11.24 -7.46 -7.21
CA THR A 64 -12.70 -7.40 -7.23
C THR A 64 -13.28 -6.80 -5.95
N VAL A 65 -12.67 -7.09 -4.80
CA VAL A 65 -13.04 -6.48 -3.51
C VAL A 65 -12.70 -4.99 -3.51
N ALA A 66 -11.52 -4.59 -3.96
CA ALA A 66 -11.12 -3.20 -4.09
C ALA A 66 -12.11 -2.40 -4.96
N ASP A 67 -12.44 -2.92 -6.14
CA ASP A 67 -13.40 -2.31 -7.07
C ASP A 67 -14.81 -2.18 -6.43
N SER A 68 -15.23 -3.21 -5.69
CA SER A 68 -16.52 -3.22 -4.99
C SER A 68 -16.58 -2.21 -3.84
N ILE A 69 -15.48 -2.05 -3.09
CA ILE A 69 -15.36 -1.02 -2.05
C ILE A 69 -15.41 0.36 -2.70
N ALA A 70 -14.63 0.58 -3.78
CA ALA A 70 -14.61 1.85 -4.51
C ALA A 70 -16.00 2.25 -5.03
N SER A 71 -16.73 1.32 -5.65
CA SER A 71 -18.05 1.61 -6.23
C SER A 71 -19.08 1.98 -5.15
N ARG A 72 -19.02 1.34 -3.97
CA ARG A 72 -19.90 1.62 -2.83
C ARG A 72 -19.51 2.87 -2.05
N ALA A 73 -18.23 3.23 -2.05
CA ALA A 73 -17.71 4.42 -1.38
C ALA A 73 -18.01 5.70 -2.18
N LYS A 74 -17.93 5.67 -3.52
CA LYS A 74 -18.21 6.81 -4.42
C LYS A 74 -19.46 7.64 -4.09
N PRO A 75 -20.65 7.05 -3.90
CA PRO A 75 -21.87 7.82 -3.67
C PRO A 75 -21.97 8.43 -2.26
N LYS A 76 -21.04 8.13 -1.36
CA LYS A 76 -21.07 8.57 0.04
C LYS A 76 -19.87 9.46 0.34
N PRO A 77 -20.03 10.55 1.11
CA PRO A 77 -18.90 11.37 1.57
C PRO A 77 -18.15 10.67 2.72
N MET A 78 -17.68 9.44 2.50
CA MET A 78 -16.97 8.68 3.55
C MET A 78 -15.49 9.04 3.66
N GLY A 79 -14.99 9.86 2.74
CA GLY A 79 -13.59 10.24 2.70
C GLY A 79 -12.68 9.05 2.44
N VAL A 80 -13.05 8.13 1.53
CA VAL A 80 -12.11 7.15 0.97
C VAL A 80 -11.33 7.84 -0.14
N PHE A 81 -10.01 7.87 -0.03
CA PHE A 81 -9.12 8.57 -0.96
C PHE A 81 -8.50 7.61 -1.98
N ALA A 82 -8.01 6.47 -1.51
CA ALA A 82 -7.34 5.49 -2.35
C ALA A 82 -7.61 4.06 -1.87
N ILE A 83 -7.51 3.12 -2.79
CA ILE A 83 -7.50 1.68 -2.49
C ILE A 83 -6.33 1.06 -3.24
N LEU A 84 -5.46 0.38 -2.51
CA LEU A 84 -4.30 -0.32 -3.04
C LEU A 84 -4.53 -1.83 -2.94
N SER A 85 -4.37 -2.52 -4.07
CA SER A 85 -4.44 -3.99 -4.16
C SER A 85 -3.13 -4.51 -4.74
N PRO A 86 -2.07 -4.65 -3.92
CA PRO A 86 -0.76 -5.10 -4.41
C PRO A 86 -0.82 -6.53 -4.95
N ALA A 87 -0.16 -6.81 -6.08
CA ALA A 87 -0.09 -8.16 -6.64
C ALA A 87 0.69 -9.15 -5.75
N THR A 88 1.64 -8.64 -4.95
CA THR A 88 2.50 -9.43 -4.07
C THR A 88 1.85 -9.83 -2.75
N ILE A 89 0.74 -9.18 -2.37
CA ILE A 89 0.02 -9.47 -1.12
C ILE A 89 -1.26 -10.24 -1.43
N ARG A 90 -1.38 -11.43 -0.84
CA ARG A 90 -2.57 -12.28 -1.00
C ARG A 90 -3.51 -12.12 0.18
N GLY A 91 -4.80 -11.97 -0.11
CA GLY A 91 -5.87 -11.92 0.87
C GLY A 91 -6.05 -10.58 1.58
N TYR A 92 -5.45 -9.49 1.09
CA TYR A 92 -5.61 -8.15 1.66
C TYR A 92 -5.67 -7.07 0.59
N VAL A 93 -6.37 -5.99 0.91
CA VAL A 93 -6.31 -4.69 0.22
C VAL A 93 -6.14 -3.59 1.26
N PHE A 94 -5.48 -2.49 0.90
CA PHE A 94 -5.30 -1.34 1.77
C PHE A 94 -6.22 -0.22 1.32
N VAL A 95 -6.93 0.40 2.26
CA VAL A 95 -7.87 1.48 1.99
C VAL A 95 -7.47 2.70 2.80
N GLU A 96 -7.23 3.81 2.12
CA GLU A 96 -6.94 5.11 2.72
C GLU A 96 -8.27 5.85 2.94
N ALA A 97 -8.61 6.20 4.19
CA ALA A 97 -9.86 6.88 4.48
C ALA A 97 -9.84 7.78 5.74
N MET A 98 -10.71 8.81 5.78
CA MET A 98 -10.98 9.60 7.00
C MET A 98 -11.94 8.90 7.97
N ASN A 99 -13.01 8.31 7.46
CA ASN A 99 -14.09 7.76 8.29
C ASN A 99 -13.97 6.24 8.40
N THR A 100 -13.27 5.78 9.43
CA THR A 100 -13.00 4.36 9.67
C THR A 100 -14.27 3.57 9.97
N ASP A 101 -15.25 4.17 10.66
CA ASP A 101 -16.54 3.55 10.97
C ASP A 101 -17.41 3.40 9.73
N GLY A 102 -17.49 4.46 8.92
CA GLY A 102 -18.20 4.43 7.63
C GLY A 102 -17.59 3.40 6.67
N LEU A 103 -16.25 3.32 6.63
CA LEU A 103 -15.56 2.29 5.86
C LEU A 103 -15.91 0.88 6.36
N ARG A 104 -15.97 0.67 7.68
CA ARG A 104 -16.35 -0.63 8.26
C ARG A 104 -17.74 -1.08 7.84
N GLU A 105 -18.70 -0.17 7.78
CA GLU A 105 -20.04 -0.46 7.28
C GLU A 105 -20.06 -0.80 5.79
N VAL A 106 -19.27 -0.11 4.96
CA VAL A 106 -19.14 -0.48 3.54
C VAL A 106 -18.50 -1.86 3.38
N VAL A 107 -17.43 -2.15 4.11
CA VAL A 107 -16.71 -3.44 4.03
C VAL A 107 -17.63 -4.62 4.39
N LYS A 108 -18.51 -4.47 5.39
CA LYS A 108 -19.52 -5.49 5.75
C LYS A 108 -20.47 -5.82 4.60
N GLY A 109 -20.77 -4.84 3.74
CA GLY A 109 -21.67 -5.02 2.59
C GLY A 109 -20.99 -5.56 1.33
N VAL A 110 -19.67 -5.76 1.33
CA VAL A 110 -18.91 -6.26 0.17
C VAL A 110 -18.70 -7.76 0.29
N ARG A 111 -19.04 -8.52 -0.76
CA ARG A 111 -18.80 -9.97 -0.79
C ARG A 111 -17.31 -10.27 -0.77
N ARG A 112 -16.94 -11.45 -0.24
CA ARG A 112 -15.54 -11.95 -0.17
C ARG A 112 -14.62 -11.13 0.74
N THR A 113 -15.12 -10.10 1.43
CA THR A 113 -14.41 -9.51 2.57
C THR A 113 -14.51 -10.44 3.78
N ARG A 114 -13.50 -10.36 4.65
CA ARG A 114 -13.44 -11.08 5.93
C ARG A 114 -13.30 -10.10 7.11
N GLY A 115 -13.68 -8.85 6.89
CA GLY A 115 -13.55 -7.75 7.84
C GLY A 115 -12.27 -6.94 7.70
N MET A 116 -12.17 -5.89 8.51
CA MET A 116 -11.00 -5.02 8.61
C MET A 116 -10.06 -5.53 9.69
N VAL A 117 -8.76 -5.37 9.47
CA VAL A 117 -7.73 -5.57 10.50
C VAL A 117 -7.87 -4.48 11.56
N LYS A 118 -7.60 -4.81 12.83
CA LYS A 118 -7.60 -3.82 13.91
C LYS A 118 -6.32 -2.97 13.83
N GLY A 119 -6.46 -1.68 14.06
CA GLY A 119 -5.36 -0.73 13.95
C GLY A 119 -5.19 -0.21 12.53
N GLU A 120 -4.19 0.66 12.38
CA GLU A 120 -3.86 1.34 11.14
C GLU A 120 -2.47 0.92 10.68
N THR A 121 -2.25 0.97 9.37
CA THR A 121 -0.96 0.75 8.73
C THR A 121 -0.33 2.11 8.43
N THR A 122 1.00 2.18 8.47
CA THR A 122 1.74 3.40 8.12
C THR A 122 2.05 3.42 6.63
N PHE A 123 2.30 4.62 6.08
CA PHE A 123 2.68 4.73 4.67
C PHE A 123 3.99 3.98 4.35
N ALA A 124 4.97 4.04 5.25
CA ALA A 124 6.26 3.36 5.11
C ALA A 124 6.11 1.83 4.94
N GLU A 125 5.12 1.22 5.59
CA GLU A 125 4.85 -0.21 5.48
C GLU A 125 4.31 -0.63 4.11
N ILE A 126 3.69 0.29 3.35
CA ILE A 126 3.09 0.00 2.04
C ILE A 126 3.84 0.60 0.85
N GLU A 127 4.83 1.46 1.09
CA GLU A 127 5.55 2.22 0.06
C GLU A 127 6.19 1.32 -1.00
N HIS A 128 6.77 0.19 -0.57
CA HIS A 128 7.41 -0.78 -1.47
C HIS A 128 6.43 -1.48 -2.43
N PHE A 129 5.12 -1.41 -2.18
CA PHE A 129 4.10 -1.91 -3.13
C PHE A 129 3.77 -0.91 -4.23
N LEU A 130 4.11 0.37 -4.06
CA LEU A 130 3.89 1.43 -5.05
C LEU A 130 4.99 1.45 -6.12
N THR A 131 6.08 0.71 -5.89
CA THR A 131 7.20 0.53 -6.82
C THR A 131 7.39 -0.96 -7.11
N PRO A 132 6.45 -1.61 -7.82
CA PRO A 132 6.62 -3.00 -8.22
C PRO A 132 7.90 -3.13 -9.06
N LYS A 133 8.74 -4.10 -8.70
CA LYS A 133 9.95 -4.39 -9.46
C LYS A 133 9.54 -4.93 -10.84
N PRO A 134 10.09 -4.40 -11.94
CA PRO A 134 9.85 -4.96 -13.26
C PRO A 134 10.18 -6.46 -13.28
N ILE A 135 9.44 -7.25 -14.05
CA ILE A 135 9.68 -8.70 -14.12
C ILE A 135 11.10 -9.00 -14.63
N VAL A 136 11.59 -8.17 -15.55
CA VAL A 136 12.95 -8.24 -16.11
C VAL A 136 14.03 -7.71 -15.15
N ALA A 137 13.65 -7.21 -13.96
CA ALA A 137 14.61 -6.65 -13.02
C ALA A 137 15.58 -7.72 -12.50
N GLY A 138 16.88 -7.50 -12.74
CA GLY A 138 17.95 -8.39 -12.32
C GLY A 138 18.35 -9.45 -13.36
N ILE A 139 17.74 -9.41 -14.56
CA ILE A 139 18.30 -9.99 -15.78
C ILE A 139 19.27 -8.97 -16.37
N VAL A 140 20.42 -9.42 -16.85
CA VAL A 140 21.39 -8.58 -17.57
C VAL A 140 21.61 -9.10 -18.99
N GLU A 141 22.11 -8.25 -19.87
CA GLU A 141 22.56 -8.70 -21.19
C GLU A 141 23.65 -9.77 -21.00
N GLY A 142 23.64 -10.79 -21.86
CA GLY A 142 24.53 -11.94 -21.78
C GLY A 142 24.07 -13.08 -20.85
N ASP A 143 23.10 -12.85 -19.97
CA ASP A 143 22.48 -13.91 -19.15
C ASP A 143 21.96 -15.06 -20.02
N ILE A 144 22.05 -16.28 -19.48
CA ILE A 144 21.49 -17.48 -20.11
C ILE A 144 20.14 -17.75 -19.46
N VAL A 145 19.11 -17.75 -20.30
CA VAL A 145 17.71 -17.94 -19.90
C VAL A 145 17.12 -19.17 -20.61
N GLU A 146 16.15 -19.80 -19.96
CA GLU A 146 15.28 -20.82 -20.56
C GLU A 146 13.91 -20.22 -20.81
N LEU A 147 13.36 -20.44 -22.00
CA LEU A 147 12.01 -20.01 -22.32
C LEU A 147 11.01 -21.01 -21.73
N ILE A 148 10.11 -20.54 -20.86
CA ILE A 148 9.14 -21.41 -20.15
C ILE A 148 7.74 -21.37 -20.78
N ALA A 149 7.52 -20.50 -21.76
CA ALA A 149 6.25 -20.33 -22.47
C ALA A 149 6.47 -19.94 -23.94
N GLY A 150 5.41 -20.03 -24.75
CA GLY A 150 5.45 -19.70 -26.18
C GLY A 150 5.95 -20.85 -27.06
N PRO A 151 6.16 -20.59 -28.37
CA PRO A 151 6.51 -21.61 -29.35
C PRO A 151 7.90 -22.23 -29.13
N PHE A 152 8.82 -21.51 -28.51
CA PHE A 152 10.20 -21.92 -28.23
C PHE A 152 10.39 -22.44 -26.78
N LYS A 153 9.31 -22.92 -26.16
CA LYS A 153 9.34 -23.39 -24.77
C LYS A 153 10.32 -24.56 -24.60
N GLY A 154 11.19 -24.46 -23.61
CA GLY A 154 12.24 -25.43 -23.27
C GLY A 154 13.59 -25.12 -23.90
N GLU A 155 13.64 -24.22 -24.88
CA GLU A 155 14.90 -23.79 -25.48
C GLU A 155 15.67 -22.85 -24.56
N LYS A 156 17.00 -22.88 -24.70
CA LYS A 156 17.91 -21.95 -24.04
C LYS A 156 18.26 -20.82 -24.98
N ALA A 157 18.40 -19.63 -24.42
CA ALA A 157 18.78 -18.44 -25.16
C ALA A 157 19.71 -17.54 -24.36
N ARG A 158 20.47 -16.71 -25.06
CA ARG A 158 21.27 -15.65 -24.46
C ARG A 158 20.55 -14.31 -24.60
N VAL A 159 20.48 -13.54 -23.53
CA VAL A 159 19.89 -12.20 -23.53
C VAL A 159 20.78 -11.24 -24.33
N LYS A 160 20.18 -10.46 -25.23
CA LYS A 160 20.88 -9.46 -26.04
C LYS A 160 20.50 -8.04 -25.69
N GLN A 161 19.22 -7.81 -25.39
CA GLN A 161 18.71 -6.48 -25.08
C GLN A 161 17.54 -6.62 -24.11
N ILE A 162 17.38 -5.64 -23.23
CA ILE A 162 16.31 -5.59 -22.24
C ILE A 162 15.57 -4.25 -22.38
N ASP A 163 14.25 -4.32 -22.59
CA ASP A 163 13.35 -3.16 -22.50
C ASP A 163 12.60 -3.22 -21.16
N GLN A 164 13.10 -2.48 -20.17
CA GLN A 164 12.49 -2.43 -18.84
C GLN A 164 11.12 -1.74 -18.82
N ASN A 165 10.86 -0.83 -19.77
CA ASN A 165 9.59 -0.10 -19.82
C ASN A 165 8.46 -1.00 -20.34
N LYS A 166 8.78 -1.91 -21.26
CA LYS A 166 7.84 -2.88 -21.82
C LYS A 166 7.86 -4.23 -21.11
N GLU A 167 8.81 -4.44 -20.21
CA GLU A 167 9.10 -5.74 -19.59
C GLU A 167 9.34 -6.85 -20.62
N GLU A 168 10.05 -6.50 -21.70
CA GLU A 168 10.41 -7.41 -22.79
C GLU A 168 11.93 -7.60 -22.85
N ILE A 169 12.35 -8.78 -23.28
CA ILE A 169 13.75 -9.10 -23.56
C ILE A 169 13.90 -9.63 -24.97
N THR A 170 14.98 -9.25 -25.64
CA THR A 170 15.38 -9.83 -26.92
C THR A 170 16.46 -10.86 -26.65
N VAL A 171 16.24 -12.08 -27.12
CA VAL A 171 17.12 -13.22 -26.88
C VAL A 171 17.56 -13.87 -28.20
N GLU A 172 18.72 -14.50 -28.18
CA GLU A 172 19.22 -15.37 -29.26
C GLU A 172 19.23 -16.83 -28.81
N LEU A 173 18.55 -17.70 -29.56
CA LEU A 173 18.42 -19.13 -29.28
C LEU A 173 19.74 -19.86 -29.57
N PHE A 174 20.13 -20.81 -28.70
CA PHE A 174 21.33 -21.62 -28.94
C PHE A 174 21.14 -22.70 -30.01
N GLU A 175 19.93 -23.22 -30.18
CA GLU A 175 19.64 -24.33 -31.09
C GLU A 175 19.46 -23.87 -32.55
N ALA A 176 19.41 -22.56 -32.79
CA ALA A 176 19.25 -22.00 -34.12
C ALA A 176 20.58 -22.01 -34.89
N MET A 177 20.59 -22.57 -36.10
CA MET A 177 21.77 -22.56 -37.00
C MET A 177 22.20 -21.14 -37.39
N VAL A 178 21.25 -20.20 -37.41
CA VAL A 178 21.47 -18.78 -37.72
C VAL A 178 20.98 -17.96 -36.52
N PRO A 179 21.73 -16.94 -36.05
CA PRO A 179 21.28 -16.09 -34.96
C PRO A 179 20.02 -15.32 -35.38
N ILE A 180 18.88 -15.63 -34.76
CA ILE A 180 17.62 -14.92 -34.96
C ILE A 180 17.25 -14.27 -33.62
N PRO A 181 17.25 -12.94 -33.52
CA PRO A 181 16.80 -12.25 -32.31
C PRO A 181 15.28 -12.37 -32.19
N VAL A 182 14.80 -12.84 -31.04
CA VAL A 182 13.36 -12.95 -30.74
C VAL A 182 13.05 -12.12 -29.51
N THR A 183 12.07 -11.23 -29.61
CA THR A 183 11.58 -10.44 -28.47
C THR A 183 10.44 -11.17 -27.78
N ILE A 184 10.55 -11.35 -26.48
CA ILE A 184 9.60 -12.06 -25.63
C ILE A 184 9.37 -11.30 -24.32
N ARG A 185 8.25 -11.56 -23.66
CA ARG A 185 7.98 -10.99 -22.34
C ARG A 185 8.88 -11.60 -21.27
N GLY A 186 9.27 -10.79 -20.29
CA GLY A 186 10.14 -11.20 -19.18
C GLY A 186 9.56 -12.31 -18.30
N ASP A 187 8.24 -12.44 -18.22
CA ASP A 187 7.57 -13.53 -17.46
C ASP A 187 7.58 -14.88 -18.18
N HIS A 188 7.99 -14.91 -19.46
CA HIS A 188 8.12 -16.13 -20.25
C HIS A 188 9.52 -16.76 -20.17
N VAL A 189 10.38 -16.23 -19.30
CA VAL A 189 11.74 -16.75 -19.14
C VAL A 189 12.09 -17.08 -17.69
N ARG A 190 13.05 -17.99 -17.56
CA ARG A 190 13.70 -18.35 -16.31
C ARG A 190 15.21 -18.23 -16.47
N VAL A 191 15.86 -17.43 -15.64
CA VAL A 191 17.32 -17.30 -15.62
C VAL A 191 17.95 -18.61 -15.15
N LEU A 192 18.88 -19.14 -15.93
CA LEU A 192 19.66 -20.35 -15.61
C LEU A 192 21.04 -20.00 -15.09
N GLU A 193 21.73 -19.12 -15.81
CA GLU A 193 23.09 -18.69 -15.51
C GLU A 193 23.17 -17.17 -15.64
N LYS A 194 23.75 -16.54 -14.62
CA LYS A 194 24.06 -15.12 -14.67
C LYS A 194 25.43 -14.92 -15.27
N GLU A 195 25.56 -13.98 -16.19
CA GLU A 195 26.88 -13.56 -16.63
C GLU A 195 27.65 -12.99 -15.42
N LYS A 196 28.91 -13.41 -15.26
CA LYS A 196 29.75 -13.05 -14.12
C LYS A 196 30.27 -11.61 -14.22
#